data_AF-A0A1E4XJT1-F1
#
_entry.id   AF-A0A1E4XJT1-F1
#
_cell.length_a   1.000
_cell.length_b   1.000
_cell.length_c   1.000
_cell.angle_alpha   90.00
_cell.angle_beta   90.00
_cell.angle_gamma   90.00
#
_symmetry.space_group_name_H-M   'P 1'
#
loop_
_entity.id
_entity.type
_entity.pdbx_description
1 polymer ?
#
loop_
_entity_poly.entity_id
_entity_poly.type
_entity_poly.pdbx_seq_one_letter_code
_entity_poly.pdbx_strand_id
1 'polypeptide(L)' 'MKAAALQFCLAHPAVAAVIPGASRPGRIAEDVAALSEKIPAAFWQALRDAGLISARAPLPL' A
#
# COMPACT_ATOMS: atom_id res chain seq x y z
N MET A 1 6.54 -0.95 -5.76
CA MET A 1 6.68 0.03 -4.66
C MET A 1 5.45 0.93 -4.51
N LYS A 2 4.92 1.55 -5.57
CA LYS A 2 3.67 2.35 -5.52
C LYS A 2 2.48 1.58 -4.90
N ALA A 3 2.21 0.36 -5.37
CA ALA A 3 1.15 -0.50 -4.83
C ALA A 3 1.31 -0.76 -3.34
N ALA A 4 2.51 -1.15 -2.90
CA ALA A 4 2.79 -1.38 -1.48
C ALA A 4 2.52 -0.13 -0.62
N ALA A 5 2.94 1.06 -1.06
CA ALA A 5 2.68 2.29 -0.32
C ALA A 5 1.17 2.59 -0.22
N LEU A 6 0.44 2.50 -1.34
CA LEU A 6 -1.00 2.77 -1.37
C LEU A 6 -1.79 1.77 -0.51
N GLN A 7 -1.55 0.47 -0.71
CA GLN A 7 -2.24 -0.60 0.00
C GLN A 7 -1.92 -0.57 1.51
N PHE A 8 -0.68 -0.27 1.89
CA PHE A 8 -0.31 -0.15 3.31
C PHE A 8 -1.01 1.02 4.00
N CYS A 9 -1.02 2.21 3.37
CA CYS A 9 -1.72 3.36 3.94
C CYS A 9 -3.23 3.10 4.11
N LEU A 10 -3.86 2.39 3.17
CA LEU A 10 -5.28 2.07 3.23
C LEU A 10 -5.63 0.90 4.16
N ALA A 11 -4.65 0.10 4.60
CA ALA A 11 -4.91 -1.06 5.46
C ALA A 11 -5.35 -0.69 6.89
N HIS A 12 -5.07 0.54 7.33
CA HIS A 12 -5.40 0.97 8.68
C HIS A 12 -6.86 1.48 8.77
N PRO A 13 -7.68 0.99 9.72
CA PRO A 13 -9.12 1.32 9.78
C PRO A 13 -9.42 2.81 10.03
N ALA A 14 -8.47 3.54 10.63
CA ALA A 14 -8.58 4.99 10.80
C ALA A 14 -8.36 5.81 9.51
N VAL A 15 -7.88 5.19 8.42
CA VAL A 15 -7.60 5.89 7.16
C VAL A 15 -8.82 5.80 6.26
N ALA A 16 -9.49 6.93 6.06
CA ALA A 16 -10.68 7.00 5.20
C ALA A 16 -10.33 7.05 3.70
N ALA A 17 -9.20 7.67 3.33
CA ALA A 17 -8.76 7.81 1.95
C ALA A 17 -7.26 8.11 1.86
N VAL A 18 -6.66 7.79 0.70
CA VAL A 18 -5.30 8.17 0.31
C VAL A 18 -5.37 8.96 -0.99
N ILE A 19 -4.72 10.12 -1.05
CA ILE A 19 -4.74 11.02 -2.21
C ILE A 19 -3.35 11.00 -2.89
N PRO A 20 -3.10 10.08 -3.84
CA PRO A 20 -1.86 10.06 -4.58
C PRO A 20 -1.75 11.25 -5.54
N GLY A 21 -0.51 11.68 -5.81
CA GLY A 21 -0.25 12.78 -6.73
C GLY A 21 -0.60 12.44 -8.18
N ALA A 22 -1.55 13.19 -8.76
CA ALA A 22 -2.02 13.03 -10.13
C ALA A 22 -1.43 14.08 -11.09
N SER A 23 -0.09 14.18 -11.16
CA SER A 23 0.59 15.20 -11.97
C SER A 23 0.46 15.02 -13.50
N ARG A 24 -0.08 13.89 -13.96
CA ARG A 24 -0.38 13.61 -15.37
C ARG A 24 -1.60 12.68 -15.48
N PRO A 25 -2.38 12.73 -16.57
CA PRO A 25 -3.63 11.96 -16.71
C PRO A 25 -3.47 10.46 -16.47
N GLY A 26 -2.37 9.85 -16.93
CA GLY A 26 -2.12 8.43 -16.75
C GLY A 26 -1.93 7.96 -15.30
N ARG A 27 -1.71 8.88 -14.34
CA ARG A 27 -1.53 8.54 -12.91
C ARG A 27 -2.74 7.85 -12.32
N ILE A 28 -3.95 8.28 -12.70
CA ILE A 28 -5.19 7.73 -12.14
C ILE A 28 -5.29 6.23 -12.48
N ALA A 29 -5.06 5.87 -13.74
CA ALA A 29 -5.08 4.47 -14.16
C ALA A 29 -3.98 3.63 -13.49
N GLU A 30 -2.77 4.19 -13.33
CA GLU A 30 -1.68 3.54 -12.58
C GLU A 30 -2.03 3.30 -11.12
N ASP A 31 -2.67 4.27 -10.45
CA ASP A 31 -3.03 4.17 -9.03
C ASP A 31 -4.12 3.13 -8.83
N VAL A 32 -5.13 3.08 -9.72
CA VAL A 32 -6.17 2.04 -9.72
C VAL A 32 -5.58 0.65 -9.96
N ALA A 33 -4.67 0.52 -10.92
CA ALA A 33 -3.97 -0.74 -11.19
C ALA A 33 -3.13 -1.19 -9.98
N ALA A 34 -2.45 -0.25 -9.33
CA ALA A 34 -1.63 -0.51 -8.14
C ALA A 34 -2.47 -0.96 -6.93
N LEU A 35 -3.70 -0.46 -6.78
CA LEU A 35 -4.64 -0.95 -5.76
C LEU A 35 -5.07 -2.40 -5.99
N SER A 36 -5.09 -2.85 -7.25
CA SER A 36 -5.49 -4.21 -7.64
C SER A 36 -4.32 -5.20 -7.71
N GLU A 37 -3.08 -4.71 -7.55
CA GLU A 37 -1.87 -5.55 -7.61
C GLU A 37 -1.85 -6.52 -6.43
N LYS A 38 -1.65 -7.82 -6.71
CA LYS A 38 -1.52 -8.83 -5.67
C LYS A 38 -0.12 -8.77 -5.08
N ILE A 39 -0.01 -8.26 -3.86
CA ILE A 39 1.23 -8.25 -3.10
C ILE A 39 1.25 -9.48 -2.20
N PRO A 40 2.23 -10.40 -2.34
CA PRO A 40 2.28 -11.61 -1.52
C PRO A 40 2.39 -11.30 -0.02
N ALA A 41 1.72 -12.08 0.83
CA ALA A 41 1.79 -11.94 2.28
C ALA A 41 3.25 -11.96 2.81
N ALA A 42 4.12 -12.76 2.18
CA ALA A 42 5.54 -12.86 2.51
C ALA A 42 6.30 -11.53 2.36
N PHE A 43 5.91 -10.68 1.41
CA PHE A 43 6.52 -9.36 1.24
C PHE A 43 6.29 -8.50 2.49
N TRP A 44 5.06 -8.46 2.99
CA TRP A 44 4.73 -7.68 4.17
C TRP A 44 5.36 -8.24 5.45
N GLN A 45 5.44 -9.56 5.55
CA GLN A 45 6.11 -10.21 6.66
C GLN A 45 7.60 -9.84 6.68
N ALA A 46 8.28 -9.87 5.53
CA ALA A 46 9.67 -9.46 5.42
C ALA A 46 9.89 -7.99 5.84
N LEU A 47 8.97 -7.08 5.52
CA LEU A 47 9.06 -5.69 5.98
C LEU A 47 8.94 -5.55 7.51
N ARG A 48 8.08 -6.36 8.15
CA ARG A 48 7.96 -6.40 9.61
C ARG A 48 9.21 -7.00 10.25
N ASP A 49 9.71 -8.10 9.71
CA ASP A 49 10.90 -8.79 10.24
C ASP A 49 12.15 -7.91 10.12
N ALA A 50 12.24 -7.11 9.06
CA ALA A 50 13.30 -6.10 8.86
C ALA A 50 13.12 -4.82 9.71
N GLY A 51 12.03 -4.70 10.48
CA GLY A 51 11.73 -3.51 11.28
C GLY A 51 11.40 -2.25 10.47
N LEU A 52 11.10 -2.40 9.17
CA LEU A 52 10.78 -1.29 8.27
C LEU A 52 9.36 -0.78 8.47
N ILE A 53 8.47 -1.63 8.99
CA ILE A 53 7.13 -1.26 9.43
C ILE A 53 6.87 -1.85 10.82
N SER A 54 5.98 -1.20 11.58
CA SER A 54 5.66 -1.64 12.95
C SER A 54 5.12 -3.07 12.97
N ALA A 55 5.55 -3.86 13.96
CA ALA A 55 5.00 -5.20 14.20
C ALA A 55 3.48 -5.20 14.46
N ARG A 56 2.93 -4.06 14.91
CA ARG A 56 1.48 -3.87 15.17
C ARG A 56 0.74 -3.21 14.00
N ALA A 57 1.41 -2.88 12.90
CA ALA A 57 0.76 -2.28 11.76
C ALA A 57 -0.27 -3.26 11.15
N PRO A 58 -1.53 -2.83 10.94
CA PRO A 58 -2.45 -3.55 10.07
C PRO A 58 -1.84 -3.75 8.70
N LEU A 59 -2.03 -4.93 8.11
CA LEU A 59 -1.56 -5.23 6.77
C LEU A 59 -2.72 -5.51 5.83
N PRO A 60 -2.57 -5.18 4.55
CA PRO A 60 -3.51 -5.58 3.51
C PRO A 60 -3.25 -7.06 3.18
N LEU A 61 -4.02 -7.96 3.81
CA LEU A 61 -4.00 -9.41 3.60
C LEU A 61 -5.23 -9.87 2.83
#